data_AF-A0A929TW08-F1
#
_entry.id   AF-A0A929TW08-F1
#
_cell.length_a   1.000
_cell.length_b   1.000
_cell.length_c   1.000
_cell.angle_alpha   90.00
_cell.angle_beta   90.00
_cell.angle_gamma   90.00
#
_symmetry.space_group_name_H-M   'P 1'
#
loop_
_entity.id
_entity.type
_entity.pdbx_description
1 polymer ?
#
loop_
_entity_poly.entity_id
_entity_poly.type
_entity_poly.pdbx_seq_one_letter_code
_entity_poly.pdbx_strand_id
1 'polypeptide(L)'
;IGLPLAFITVIGIWLIIIGISRLMMAKRVMEFERNIAQRLIVAGIVEIIFGIIAVARPVAISNYIAYLIAIALIIQAIVDIFRFFRLNRMQRKMK
;
A
#
# COMPACT_ATOMS: atom_id res chain seq x y z
N ILE A 1 -6.86 -4.02 -22.90
CA ILE A 1 -6.39 -3.40 -21.63
C ILE A 1 -4.87 -3.41 -21.68
N GLY A 2 -4.20 -2.28 -21.47
CA GLY A 2 -2.73 -2.27 -21.41
C GLY A 2 -2.23 -3.12 -20.23
N LEU A 3 -1.08 -3.80 -20.38
CA LEU A 3 -0.50 -4.67 -19.34
C LEU A 3 -0.50 -4.05 -17.91
N PRO A 4 -0.17 -2.76 -17.72
CA PRO A 4 -0.20 -2.14 -16.39
C PRO A 4 -1.60 -2.09 -15.76
N LEU A 5 -2.62 -1.81 -16.57
CA LEU A 5 -4.01 -1.72 -16.09
C LEU A 5 -4.56 -3.11 -15.77
N ALA A 6 -4.19 -4.14 -16.56
CA ALA A 6 -4.57 -5.52 -16.29
C ALA A 6 -4.02 -5.98 -14.92
N PHE A 7 -2.77 -5.63 -14.61
CA PHE A 7 -2.17 -5.93 -13.32
C PHE A 7 -2.93 -5.28 -12.16
N ILE A 8 -3.34 -4.02 -12.28
CA ILE A 8 -4.15 -3.32 -11.27
C ILE A 8 -5.51 -4.00 -11.08
N THR A 9 -6.17 -4.41 -12.16
CA THR A 9 -7.45 -5.12 -12.06
C THR A 9 -7.30 -6.49 -11.38
N VAL A 10 -6.22 -7.22 -11.65
CA VAL A 10 -5.93 -8.51 -10.99
C VAL A 10 -5.67 -8.30 -9.51
N ILE A 11 -4.91 -7.28 -9.12
CA ILE A 11 -4.73 -6.90 -7.71
C ILE A 11 -6.07 -6.56 -7.07
N GLY A 12 -6.93 -5.83 -7.77
CA GLY A 12 -8.26 -5.48 -7.27
C GLY A 12 -9.11 -6.71 -6.96
N ILE A 13 -9.14 -7.69 -7.87
CA ILE A 13 -9.83 -8.98 -7.65
C ILE A 13 -9.21 -9.74 -6.47
N TRP A 14 -7.89 -9.78 -6.40
CA TRP A 14 -7.18 -10.46 -5.32
C TRP A 14 -7.49 -9.84 -3.95
N LEU A 15 -7.56 -8.50 -3.85
CA LEU A 15 -7.96 -7.80 -2.63
C LEU A 15 -9.39 -8.14 -2.21
N ILE A 16 -10.32 -8.26 -3.16
CA ILE A 16 -11.70 -8.69 -2.85
C ILE A 16 -11.70 -10.10 -2.25
N ILE A 17 -10.93 -11.04 -2.83
CA ILE A 17 -10.83 -12.41 -2.33
C ILE A 17 -10.24 -12.45 -0.92
N ILE A 18 -9.16 -11.70 -0.66
CA ILE A 18 -8.55 -11.63 0.67
C ILE A 18 -9.56 -11.03 1.66
N GLY A 19 -10.23 -9.95 1.29
CA GLY A 19 -11.17 -9.30 2.20
C GLY A 19 -12.34 -10.19 2.56
N ILE A 20 -12.93 -10.91 1.60
CA ILE A 20 -13.96 -11.94 1.87
C ILE A 20 -13.40 -13.01 2.81
N SER A 21 -12.19 -13.50 2.55
CA SER A 21 -11.53 -14.51 3.39
C SER A 21 -11.35 -14.03 4.83
N ARG A 22 -10.92 -12.78 5.03
CA ARG A 22 -10.79 -12.18 6.37
C ARG A 22 -12.13 -12.05 7.09
N LEU A 23 -13.20 -11.67 6.37
CA LEU A 23 -14.55 -11.60 6.94
C LEU A 23 -15.06 -12.99 7.38
N MET A 24 -14.75 -14.04 6.61
CA MET A 24 -15.07 -15.42 6.99
C MET A 24 -14.28 -15.86 8.23
N MET A 25 -12.98 -15.55 8.30
CA MET A 25 -12.15 -15.85 9.47
C MET A 25 -12.60 -15.08 10.71
N ALA A 26 -12.99 -13.82 10.57
CA ALA A 26 -13.42 -12.99 11.68
C ALA A 26 -14.61 -13.59 12.43
N LYS A 27 -15.56 -14.23 11.71
CA LYS A 27 -16.69 -14.91 12.34
C LYS A 27 -16.25 -16.00 13.31
N ARG A 28 -15.25 -16.80 12.94
CA ARG A 28 -14.70 -17.86 13.80
C ARG A 28 -13.89 -17.29 14.97
N VAL A 29 -13.10 -16.25 14.70
CA VAL A 29 -12.23 -15.65 15.72
C VAL A 29 -13.01 -14.83 16.74
N MET A 30 -14.23 -14.36 16.41
CA MET A 30 -15.05 -13.53 17.30
C MET A 30 -15.42 -14.22 18.62
N GLU A 31 -15.54 -15.55 18.60
CA GLU A 31 -15.84 -16.36 19.79
C GLU A 31 -14.65 -16.48 20.75
N PHE A 32 -13.41 -16.36 20.25
CA PHE A 32 -12.19 -16.50 21.05
C PHE A 32 -11.59 -15.15 21.42
N GLU A 33 -11.44 -14.26 20.44
CA GLU A 33 -10.66 -13.03 20.54
C GLU A 33 -11.36 -11.90 19.79
N ARG A 34 -12.31 -11.25 20.46
CA ARG A 34 -13.14 -10.18 19.88
C ARG A 34 -12.30 -9.05 19.25
N ASN A 35 -11.18 -8.70 19.87
CA ASN A 35 -10.32 -7.62 19.41
C ASN A 35 -9.62 -7.97 18.07
N ILE A 36 -9.19 -9.22 17.91
CA ILE A 36 -8.60 -9.72 16.65
C ILE A 36 -9.67 -9.82 15.57
N ALA A 37 -10.86 -10.32 15.92
CA ALA A 37 -11.98 -10.40 14.99
C ALA A 37 -12.41 -9.02 14.47
N GLN A 38 -12.48 -8.00 15.33
CA GLN A 38 -12.78 -6.63 14.92
C GLN A 38 -11.75 -6.09 13.92
N ARG A 39 -10.45 -6.31 14.18
CA ARG A 39 -9.39 -5.92 13.25
C ARG A 39 -9.52 -6.63 11.90
N LEU A 40 -9.86 -7.91 11.89
CA LEU A 40 -10.10 -8.68 10.66
C LEU A 40 -11.31 -8.16 9.88
N ILE A 41 -12.39 -7.76 10.57
CA ILE A 41 -13.58 -7.17 9.93
C ILE A 41 -13.21 -5.86 9.25
N VAL A 42 -12.58 -4.95 10.00
CA VAL A 42 -12.18 -3.63 9.45
C VAL A 42 -11.23 -3.81 8.28
N ALA A 43 -10.19 -4.65 8.43
CA ALA A 43 -9.26 -4.94 7.35
C ALA A 43 -9.96 -5.52 6.12
N GLY A 44 -10.85 -6.50 6.30
CA GLY A 44 -11.57 -7.14 5.20
C GLY A 44 -12.50 -6.18 4.45
N ILE A 45 -13.22 -5.31 5.17
CA ILE A 45 -14.06 -4.27 4.56
C ILE A 45 -13.21 -3.30 3.73
N VAL A 46 -12.10 -2.82 4.31
CA VAL A 46 -11.18 -1.90 3.62
C VAL A 46 -10.62 -2.55 2.36
N GLU A 47 -10.16 -3.80 2.43
CA GLU A 47 -9.64 -4.55 1.27
C GLU A 47 -10.69 -4.71 0.17
N ILE A 48 -11.94 -5.04 0.51
CA ILE A 48 -13.02 -5.17 -0.47
C ILE A 48 -13.30 -3.82 -1.14
N ILE A 49 -13.41 -2.73 -0.36
CA ILE A 49 -13.66 -1.39 -0.91
C ILE A 49 -12.53 -0.99 -1.87
N PHE A 50 -11.27 -1.15 -1.44
CA PHE A 50 -10.11 -0.86 -2.29
C PHE A 50 -10.09 -1.73 -3.55
N GLY A 51 -10.40 -3.02 -3.42
CA GLY A 51 -10.46 -3.94 -4.56
C GLY A 51 -11.54 -3.55 -5.56
N ILE A 52 -12.74 -3.18 -5.08
CA ILE A 52 -13.84 -2.69 -5.94
C ILE A 52 -13.42 -1.41 -6.67
N ILE A 53 -12.81 -0.44 -5.96
CA ILE A 53 -12.33 0.80 -6.58
C ILE A 53 -11.26 0.50 -7.65
N ALA A 54 -10.34 -0.42 -7.38
CA ALA A 54 -9.28 -0.81 -8.31
C ALA A 54 -9.82 -1.48 -9.58
N VAL A 55 -10.86 -2.31 -9.45
CA VAL A 55 -11.53 -2.92 -10.61
C VAL A 55 -12.39 -1.90 -11.38
N ALA A 56 -13.12 -1.03 -10.68
CA ALA A 56 -14.02 -0.07 -11.30
C ALA A 56 -13.29 1.10 -11.98
N ARG A 57 -12.15 1.53 -11.45
CA ARG A 57 -11.38 2.68 -11.94
C ARG A 57 -9.86 2.41 -11.94
N PRO A 58 -9.37 1.42 -12.72
CA PRO A 58 -7.97 1.02 -12.70
C PRO A 58 -7.02 2.15 -13.15
N VAL A 59 -7.46 3.01 -14.07
CA VAL A 59 -6.67 4.16 -14.55
C VAL A 59 -6.43 5.17 -13.43
N ALA A 60 -7.44 5.46 -12.61
CA ALA A 60 -7.28 6.41 -11.50
C ALA A 60 -6.28 5.88 -10.47
N ILE A 61 -6.39 4.61 -10.08
CA ILE A 61 -5.44 3.95 -9.17
C ILE A 61 -4.02 3.97 -9.74
N SER A 62 -3.85 3.70 -11.04
CA SER A 62 -2.54 3.78 -11.69
C SER A 62 -1.89 5.15 -11.54
N ASN A 63 -2.67 6.22 -11.74
CA ASN A 63 -2.17 7.58 -11.62
C ASN A 63 -1.78 7.92 -10.17
N TYR A 64 -2.61 7.51 -9.20
CA TYR A 64 -2.30 7.72 -7.79
C TYR A 64 -1.01 7.01 -7.36
N ILE A 65 -0.82 5.76 -7.77
CA ILE A 65 0.42 5.01 -7.50
C ILE A 65 1.62 5.72 -8.14
N ALA A 66 1.49 6.18 -9.37
CA ALA A 66 2.56 6.92 -10.05
C ALA A 66 2.95 8.21 -9.30
N TYR A 67 1.98 8.99 -8.82
CA TYR A 67 2.25 10.19 -8.04
C TYR A 67 2.91 9.87 -6.69
N LEU A 68 2.48 8.82 -6.00
CA LEU A 68 3.11 8.39 -4.75
C LEU A 68 4.57 7.99 -4.95
N ILE A 69 4.85 7.21 -6.00
CA ILE A 69 6.22 6.83 -6.36
C ILE A 69 7.05 8.07 -6.69
N ALA A 70 6.52 8.98 -7.51
CA ALA A 70 7.22 10.21 -7.88
C ALA A 70 7.58 11.07 -6.65
N ILE A 71 6.63 11.27 -5.73
CA ILE A 71 6.86 12.02 -4.50
C ILE A 71 7.90 11.32 -3.61
N ALA A 72 7.80 10.00 -3.45
CA ALA A 72 8.75 9.22 -2.65
C ALA A 72 10.18 9.34 -3.20
N LEU A 73 10.34 9.28 -4.52
CA LEU A 73 11.65 9.45 -5.17
C LEU A 73 12.22 10.86 -5.00
N ILE A 74 11.39 11.90 -5.09
CA ILE A 74 11.81 13.28 -4.84
C ILE A 74 12.30 13.44 -3.40
N ILE A 75 11.54 12.92 -2.43
CA ILE A 75 11.93 12.95 -1.01
C ILE A 75 13.25 12.21 -0.80
N GLN A 76 13.40 11.03 -1.40
CA GLN A 76 14.62 10.22 -1.31
C GLN A 76 15.83 10.99 -1.86
N ALA A 77 15.69 11.60 -3.05
CA ALA A 77 16.75 12.40 -3.66
C ALA A 77 17.17 13.59 -2.76
N ILE A 78 16.20 14.28 -2.16
CA ILE A 78 16.47 15.38 -1.22
C ILE A 78 17.27 14.86 -0.01
N VAL A 79 16.84 13.74 0.60
CA VAL A 79 17.53 13.12 1.74
C VAL A 79 18.97 12.75 1.37
N ASP A 80 19.19 12.17 0.19
CA ASP A 80 20.51 11.75 -0.26
C ASP A 80 21.45 12.94 -0.50
N ILE A 81 20.94 14.05 -1.04
CA ILE A 81 21.69 15.31 -1.17
C ILE A 81 22.13 15.81 0.22
N PHE A 82 21.22 15.87 1.19
CA PHE A 82 21.57 16.28 2.56
C PHE A 82 22.59 15.33 3.21
N ARG A 83 22.44 14.02 2.98
CA ARG A 83 23.37 13.01 3.48
C ARG A 83 24.77 13.20 2.91
N PHE A 84 24.89 13.48 1.61
CA PHE A 84 26.16 13.77 0.95
C PHE A 84 26.88 14.96 1.59
N PHE A 85 26.18 16.09 1.76
CA PHE A 85 26.77 17.28 2.41
C PHE A 85 27.18 17.03 3.86
N ARG A 86 26.38 16.25 4.61
CA ARG A 86 26.71 15.88 5.99
C ARG A 86 27.98 15.03 6.08
N LEU A 87 28.10 14.02 5.22
CA LEU A 87 29.28 13.14 5.16
C LEU A 87 30.55 13.93 4.81
N ASN A 88 30.47 14.82 3.82
CA ASN A 88 31.60 15.67 3.42
C ASN A 88 32.07 16.58 4.58
N ARG A 89 31.14 17.14 5.36
CA ARG A 89 31.47 17.95 6.55
C ARG A 89 32.18 17.14 7.63
N MET A 90 31.78 15.88 7.85
CA MET A 90 32.41 15.01 8.85
C MET A 90 33.83 14.60 8.44
N GLN A 91 34.05 14.28 7.16
CA GLN A 91 35.39 13.96 6.65
C GLN A 91 36.38 15.13 6.85
N ARG A 92 35.93 16.37 6.69
CA ARG A 92 36.76 17.56 6.95
C ARG A 92 37.13 17.77 8.43
N LYS A 93 36.38 17.20 9.37
CA LYS A 93 36.65 17.32 10.82
C LYS A 93 37.60 16.24 11.35
N MET A 94 37.85 15.17 10.59
CA MET A 94 38.72 14.05 10.99
C MET A 94 40.12 14.12 10.37
N LYS A 95 40.36 15.11 9.50
CA LYS A 95 41.70 15.53 9.06
C LYS A 95 42.13 16.71 9.92
#